data_AF-A0A953XJX1-F1
#
_entry.id   AF-A0A953XJX1-F1
#
_cell.length_a   1.000
_cell.length_b   1.000
_cell.length_c   1.000
_cell.angle_alpha   90.00
_cell.angle_beta   90.00
_cell.angle_gamma   90.00
#
_symmetry.space_group_name_H-M   'P 1'
#
loop_
_entity.id
_entity.type
_entity.pdbx_description
1 polymer ?
#
loop_
_entity_poly.entity_id
_entity_poly.type
_entity_poly.pdbx_seq_one_letter_code
_entity_poly.pdbx_strand_id
1 'polypeptide(L)'
;MPDNPVNIVVGTNNRHKLREIRQILSDVPGVELVGLSAYTGVPDVVENADTFAGNAQKKAYELARFIALAGRVGFASQSTSMDDEDETDFEALSARRYRTVSGRQKKVSLTPERMPKVTRPANLDLLVMADDSGLEVDVLGGAPGVISARYAGKHGDDAANNRLLLKNLKGVPPEKRKARFVCEIALASPEGILFTVRGTVEGRIIDEERGGGGFGYDPLFFYPPLDQTFGEIPAEEKNKISHRSQALAQFHAELEKLLKSR
;
A
#
# COMPACT_ATOMS: atom_id res chain seq x y z
N MET A 1 -5.60 15.83 -25.22
CA MET A 1 -5.14 14.98 -24.10
C MET A 1 -4.05 14.09 -24.68
N PRO A 2 -2.96 13.74 -23.97
CA PRO A 2 -2.10 12.69 -24.52
C PRO A 2 -2.94 11.42 -24.63
N ASP A 3 -2.92 10.78 -25.79
CA ASP A 3 -3.86 9.72 -26.22
C ASP A 3 -3.72 8.38 -25.45
N ASN A 4 -2.95 8.34 -24.35
CA ASN A 4 -2.74 7.12 -23.58
C ASN A 4 -2.73 7.39 -22.06
N PRO A 5 -3.47 6.58 -21.25
CA PRO A 5 -3.48 6.71 -19.80
C PRO A 5 -2.12 6.37 -19.18
N VAL A 6 -1.84 6.97 -18.02
CA VAL A 6 -0.68 6.65 -17.19
C VAL A 6 -0.99 5.42 -16.36
N ASN A 7 -0.22 4.35 -16.55
CA ASN A 7 -0.36 3.11 -15.78
C ASN A 7 0.37 3.23 -14.43
N ILE A 8 -0.36 2.99 -13.34
CA ILE A 8 0.20 2.87 -12.00
C ILE A 8 -0.01 1.44 -11.50
N VAL A 9 1.09 0.73 -11.29
CA VAL A 9 1.06 -0.61 -10.72
C VAL A 9 0.89 -0.51 -9.20
N VAL A 10 -0.10 -1.20 -8.66
CA VAL A 10 -0.40 -1.25 -7.24
C VAL A 10 0.37 -2.39 -6.60
N GLY A 11 1.45 -2.05 -5.90
CA GLY A 11 2.44 -2.94 -5.30
C GLY A 11 1.95 -3.75 -4.10
N THR A 12 0.71 -4.26 -4.09
CA THR A 12 0.19 -5.11 -3.02
C THR A 12 -0.74 -6.19 -3.57
N ASN A 13 -0.68 -7.38 -2.98
CA ASN A 13 -1.61 -8.48 -3.23
C ASN A 13 -2.77 -8.54 -2.22
N ASN A 14 -2.80 -7.60 -1.25
CA ASN A 14 -3.86 -7.56 -0.24
C ASN A 14 -5.17 -7.05 -0.88
N ARG A 15 -6.18 -7.93 -0.98
CA ARG A 15 -7.48 -7.63 -1.59
C ARG A 15 -8.22 -6.46 -0.94
N HIS A 16 -8.11 -6.30 0.39
CA HIS A 16 -8.74 -5.19 1.11
C HIS A 16 -8.08 -3.86 0.74
N LYS A 17 -6.75 -3.81 0.75
CA LYS A 17 -5.99 -2.61 0.33
C LYS A 17 -6.29 -2.24 -1.12
N LEU A 18 -6.32 -3.22 -2.02
CA LEU A 18 -6.63 -3.00 -3.44
C LEU A 18 -8.03 -2.39 -3.64
N ARG A 19 -9.02 -2.80 -2.83
CA ARG A 19 -10.37 -2.22 -2.89
C ARG A 19 -10.37 -0.75 -2.47
N GLU A 20 -9.74 -0.43 -1.34
CA GLU A 20 -9.62 0.94 -0.84
C GLU A 20 -8.88 1.86 -1.83
N ILE A 21 -7.75 1.39 -2.38
CA ILE A 21 -6.95 2.14 -3.36
C ILE A 21 -7.77 2.44 -4.60
N ARG A 22 -8.48 1.46 -5.15
CA ARG A 22 -9.33 1.66 -6.34
C ARG A 22 -10.44 2.65 -6.07
N GLN A 23 -11.11 2.55 -4.92
CA GLN A 23 -12.21 3.45 -4.58
C GLN A 23 -11.80 4.93 -4.54
N ILE A 24 -10.55 5.24 -4.16
CA ILE A 24 -10.07 6.61 -3.99
C ILE A 24 -9.29 7.13 -5.20
N LEU A 25 -8.67 6.25 -6.01
CA LEU A 25 -7.84 6.67 -7.14
C LEU A 25 -8.48 6.40 -8.51
N SER A 26 -9.66 5.77 -8.59
CA SER A 26 -10.33 5.49 -9.87
C SER A 26 -10.85 6.74 -10.60
N ASP A 27 -10.99 7.86 -9.90
CA ASP A 27 -11.50 9.12 -10.41
C ASP A 27 -10.39 10.06 -10.93
N VAL A 28 -9.11 9.71 -10.75
CA VAL A 28 -7.98 10.49 -11.29
C VAL A 28 -7.99 10.43 -12.82
N PRO A 29 -8.22 11.56 -13.53
CA PRO A 29 -8.31 11.54 -14.98
C PRO A 29 -6.99 11.11 -15.65
N GLY A 30 -7.08 10.17 -16.58
CA GLY A 30 -5.92 9.72 -17.35
C GLY A 30 -4.98 8.78 -16.59
N VAL A 31 -5.45 8.14 -15.51
CA VAL A 31 -4.71 7.12 -14.76
C VAL A 31 -5.43 5.77 -14.87
N GLU A 32 -4.66 4.71 -15.07
CA GLU A 32 -5.14 3.33 -15.03
C GLU A 32 -4.39 2.56 -13.92
N LEU A 33 -5.12 1.92 -13.02
CA LEU A 33 -4.55 1.14 -11.92
C LEU A 33 -4.38 -0.33 -12.33
N VAL A 34 -3.14 -0.81 -12.28
CA VAL A 34 -2.77 -2.17 -12.66
C VAL A 34 -2.40 -2.97 -11.41
N GLY A 35 -2.99 -4.15 -11.21
CA GLY A 35 -2.61 -5.03 -10.11
C GLY A 35 -1.27 -5.74 -10.36
N LEU A 36 -0.54 -6.10 -9.30
CA LEU A 36 0.69 -6.90 -9.43
C LEU A 36 0.47 -8.25 -10.13
N SER A 37 -0.74 -8.81 -10.06
CA SER A 37 -1.10 -10.07 -10.73
C SER A 37 -0.96 -10.02 -12.25
N ALA A 38 -0.91 -8.83 -12.86
CA ALA A 38 -0.62 -8.66 -14.28
C ALA A 38 0.81 -9.06 -14.66
N TYR A 39 1.69 -9.27 -13.67
CA TYR A 39 3.10 -9.56 -13.86
C TYR A 39 3.43 -10.94 -13.26
N THR A 40 4.18 -11.74 -14.01
CA THR A 40 4.66 -13.05 -13.54
C THR A 40 6.07 -12.96 -12.96
N GLY A 41 6.37 -13.78 -11.95
CA GLY A 41 7.70 -13.82 -11.33
C GLY A 41 8.06 -12.59 -10.50
N VAL A 42 7.08 -11.78 -10.11
CA VAL A 42 7.28 -10.64 -9.21
C VAL A 42 7.91 -11.13 -7.90
N PRO A 43 9.06 -10.56 -7.48
CA PRO A 43 9.72 -11.00 -6.26
C PRO A 43 8.97 -10.48 -5.02
N ASP A 44 9.04 -11.24 -3.94
CA ASP A 44 8.73 -10.70 -2.61
C ASP A 44 9.78 -9.66 -2.23
N VAL A 45 9.33 -8.44 -1.94
CA VAL A 45 10.22 -7.38 -1.43
C VAL A 45 10.37 -7.54 0.07
N VAL A 46 11.62 -7.58 0.54
CA VAL A 46 11.92 -7.68 1.97
C VAL A 46 11.77 -6.30 2.62
N GLU A 47 10.75 -6.16 3.46
CA GLU A 47 10.43 -4.95 4.26
C GLU A 47 11.22 -4.95 5.59
N ASN A 48 12.48 -4.51 5.52
CA ASN A 48 13.42 -4.48 6.65
C ASN A 48 13.92 -3.07 7.01
N ALA A 49 13.25 -2.02 6.54
CA ALA A 49 13.54 -0.67 6.97
C ALA A 49 12.95 -0.41 8.38
N ASP A 50 13.58 0.52 9.10
CA ASP A 50 13.13 0.92 10.44
C ASP A 50 11.90 1.84 10.42
N THR A 51 11.45 2.28 9.23
CA THR A 51 10.34 3.21 9.06
C THR A 51 9.35 2.73 8.00
N PHE A 52 8.07 3.08 8.19
CA PHE A 52 7.02 2.81 7.20
C PHE A 52 7.35 3.42 5.84
N ALA A 53 7.82 4.68 5.82
CA ALA A 53 8.22 5.35 4.58
C ALA A 53 9.35 4.59 3.87
N GLY A 54 10.34 4.09 4.62
CA GLY A 54 11.44 3.32 4.05
C GLY A 54 10.99 2.01 3.42
N ASN A 55 10.07 1.27 4.06
CA ASN A 55 9.51 0.05 3.48
C ASN A 55 8.65 0.35 2.24
N ALA A 56 7.78 1.36 2.30
CA ALA A 56 6.97 1.78 1.16
C ALA A 56 7.83 2.19 -0.04
N GLN A 57 8.87 3.00 0.18
CA GLN A 57 9.83 3.41 -0.85
C GLN A 57 10.57 2.21 -1.45
N LYS A 58 11.09 1.32 -0.60
CA LYS A 58 11.79 0.11 -1.04
C LYS A 58 10.93 -0.75 -1.93
N LYS A 59 9.70 -1.00 -1.50
CA LYS A 59 8.74 -1.80 -2.22
C LYS A 59 8.37 -1.18 -3.56
N ALA A 60 8.01 0.10 -3.59
CA ALA A 60 7.69 0.79 -4.82
C ALA A 60 8.88 0.76 -5.81
N TYR A 61 10.09 1.07 -5.34
CA TYR A 61 11.27 1.16 -6.20
C TYR A 61 11.76 -0.20 -6.72
N GLU A 62 11.88 -1.22 -5.87
CA GLU A 62 12.32 -2.56 -6.30
C GLU A 62 11.33 -3.17 -7.30
N LEU A 63 10.02 -2.98 -7.08
CA LEU A 63 8.98 -3.41 -8.02
C LEU A 63 9.05 -2.61 -9.34
N ALA A 64 9.23 -1.29 -9.30
CA ALA A 64 9.36 -0.47 -10.51
C ALA A 64 10.56 -0.93 -11.38
N ARG A 65 11.70 -1.18 -10.74
CA ARG A 65 12.90 -1.72 -11.41
C ARG A 65 12.65 -3.09 -12.01
N PHE A 66 11.97 -3.99 -11.29
CA PHE A 66 11.62 -5.31 -11.78
C PHE A 66 10.73 -5.23 -13.02
N ILE A 67 9.64 -4.47 -12.93
CA ILE A 67 8.65 -4.34 -14.00
C ILE A 67 9.25 -3.68 -15.24
N ALA A 68 10.10 -2.67 -15.08
CA ALA A 68 10.76 -2.03 -16.22
C ALA A 68 11.78 -2.93 -16.91
N LEU A 69 12.46 -3.80 -16.16
CA LEU A 69 13.29 -4.84 -16.75
C LEU A 69 12.44 -5.87 -17.49
N ALA A 70 11.25 -6.17 -16.97
CA ALA A 70 10.30 -7.09 -17.61
C ALA A 70 9.70 -6.56 -18.91
N GLY A 71 9.29 -5.29 -18.92
CA GLY A 71 8.75 -4.63 -20.12
C GLY A 71 9.74 -4.57 -21.28
N ARG A 72 11.06 -4.51 -21.01
CA ARG A 72 12.11 -4.55 -22.04
C ARG A 72 12.20 -5.90 -22.77
N VAL A 73 11.57 -6.95 -22.25
CA VAL A 73 11.58 -8.31 -22.83
C VAL A 73 10.28 -8.62 -23.59
N GLY A 74 9.26 -7.75 -23.58
CA GLY A 74 7.93 -8.15 -24.05
C GLY A 74 6.92 -7.06 -24.44
N PHE A 75 7.32 -5.97 -25.10
CA PHE A 75 6.38 -5.07 -25.79
C PHE A 75 6.51 -5.20 -27.32
N ALA A 76 5.88 -6.21 -27.89
CA ALA A 76 5.46 -6.20 -29.28
C ALA A 76 3.93 -6.12 -29.27
N SER A 77 3.40 -4.93 -29.57
CA SER A 77 1.98 -4.66 -29.72
C SER A 77 1.38 -5.52 -30.83
N GLN A 78 0.27 -6.21 -30.57
CA GLN A 78 -0.71 -6.50 -31.62
C GLN A 78 -2.09 -6.03 -31.18
N SER A 79 -2.65 -5.17 -32.03
CA SER A 79 -4.05 -4.77 -32.09
C SER A 79 -4.91 -5.96 -32.52
N THR A 80 -5.95 -6.30 -31.76
CA THR A 80 -7.06 -7.11 -32.26
C THR A 80 -8.37 -6.54 -31.73
N SER A 81 -9.32 -6.44 -32.65
CA SER A 81 -10.65 -5.85 -32.54
C SER A 81 -11.51 -6.48 -31.44
N MET A 82 -12.34 -5.61 -30.85
CA MET A 82 -13.52 -5.95 -30.05
C MET A 82 -14.45 -6.85 -30.86
N ASP A 83 -14.89 -7.95 -30.26
CA ASP A 83 -16.25 -8.48 -30.32
C ASP A 83 -16.44 -9.49 -29.17
N ASP A 84 -17.58 -9.35 -28.50
CA ASP A 84 -18.30 -10.28 -27.60
C ASP A 84 -17.83 -10.51 -26.14
N GLU A 85 -18.46 -9.72 -25.26
CA GLU A 85 -19.16 -10.07 -23.99
C GLU A 85 -18.63 -11.23 -23.14
N ASP A 86 -17.76 -10.90 -22.17
CA ASP A 86 -17.96 -11.24 -20.75
C ASP A 86 -17.01 -10.39 -19.87
N GLU A 87 -17.55 -9.33 -19.26
CA GLU A 87 -16.82 -8.16 -18.77
C GLU A 87 -16.30 -8.28 -17.32
N THR A 88 -16.12 -9.49 -16.78
CA THR A 88 -15.90 -9.66 -15.31
C THR A 88 -14.68 -10.46 -14.86
N ASP A 89 -13.80 -10.91 -15.77
CA ASP A 89 -12.59 -11.66 -15.37
C ASP A 89 -11.28 -10.93 -15.70
N PHE A 90 -10.84 -10.09 -14.75
CA PHE A 90 -9.66 -9.23 -14.84
C PHE A 90 -8.33 -10.01 -14.88
N GLU A 91 -8.29 -11.23 -14.34
CA GLU A 91 -7.09 -12.08 -14.44
C GLU A 91 -6.81 -12.50 -15.89
N ALA A 92 -7.86 -12.71 -16.69
CA ALA A 92 -7.73 -13.09 -18.10
C ALA A 92 -7.26 -11.92 -19.00
N LEU A 93 -7.69 -10.69 -18.70
CA LEU A 93 -7.34 -9.48 -19.46
C LEU A 93 -5.88 -9.07 -19.27
N SER A 94 -5.34 -9.21 -18.06
CA SER A 94 -3.95 -8.87 -17.75
C SER A 94 -2.94 -9.92 -18.24
N ALA A 95 -3.31 -11.20 -18.21
CA ALA A 95 -2.46 -12.31 -18.68
C ALA A 95 -2.17 -12.28 -20.19
N ARG A 96 -3.02 -11.63 -20.99
CA ARG A 96 -2.86 -11.58 -22.46
C ARG A 96 -1.78 -10.62 -22.97
N ARG A 97 -1.34 -9.62 -22.19
CA ARG A 97 -0.44 -8.56 -22.67
C ARG A 97 1.03 -8.67 -22.25
N TYR A 98 1.38 -9.48 -21.25
CA TYR A 98 2.71 -9.40 -20.63
C TYR A 98 3.41 -10.77 -20.54
N ARG A 99 4.52 -10.95 -21.29
CA ARG A 99 5.34 -12.17 -21.28
C ARG A 99 6.47 -12.14 -20.25
N THR A 100 6.86 -13.36 -19.86
CA THR A 100 7.80 -13.78 -18.81
C THR A 100 9.20 -13.18 -18.90
N VAL A 101 9.84 -12.92 -17.75
CA VAL A 101 11.28 -12.64 -17.66
C VAL A 101 11.98 -13.83 -17.01
N SER A 102 12.85 -14.49 -17.78
CA SER A 102 13.87 -15.39 -17.21
C SER A 102 15.22 -14.68 -17.28
N GLY A 103 15.73 -14.25 -16.12
CA GLY A 103 17.02 -13.55 -16.04
C GLY A 103 17.51 -13.50 -14.60
N ARG A 104 18.74 -13.98 -14.36
CA ARG A 104 19.39 -13.98 -13.04
C ARG A 104 19.66 -12.53 -12.62
N GLN A 105 18.86 -12.01 -11.69
CA GLN A 105 19.06 -10.66 -11.14
C GLN A 105 20.23 -10.65 -10.15
N LYS A 106 21.16 -9.69 -10.29
CA LYS A 106 22.01 -9.29 -9.16
C LYS A 106 21.11 -8.54 -8.18
N LYS A 107 20.81 -9.14 -7.02
CA LYS A 107 20.13 -8.45 -5.89
C LYS A 107 21.00 -7.28 -5.44
N VAL A 108 20.72 -6.08 -5.94
CA VAL A 108 21.20 -4.84 -5.31
C VAL A 108 20.02 -4.29 -4.53
N SER A 109 19.89 -4.74 -3.28
CA SER A 109 18.91 -4.14 -2.36
C SER A 109 19.54 -2.85 -1.84
N LEU A 110 18.94 -1.70 -2.19
CA LEU A 110 19.34 -0.40 -1.67
C LEU A 110 18.65 -0.16 -0.32
N THR A 111 19.34 0.50 0.61
CA THR A 111 18.68 1.05 1.79
C THR A 111 17.82 2.26 1.39
N PRO A 112 16.73 2.57 2.11
CA PRO A 112 15.87 3.70 1.77
C PRO A 112 16.60 5.03 1.61
N GLU A 113 17.62 5.30 2.44
CA GLU A 113 18.39 6.56 2.38
C GLU A 113 19.23 6.68 1.11
N ARG A 114 19.51 5.55 0.43
CA ARG A 114 20.30 5.49 -0.80
C ARG A 114 19.44 5.43 -2.05
N MET A 115 18.11 5.44 -1.93
CA MET A 115 17.23 5.43 -3.09
C MET A 115 17.25 6.78 -3.78
N PRO A 116 17.45 6.83 -5.12
CA PRO A 116 17.41 8.07 -5.85
C PRO A 116 16.03 8.73 -5.69
N LYS A 117 16.01 10.05 -5.57
CA LYS A 117 14.78 10.85 -5.66
C LYS A 117 14.74 11.53 -7.01
N VAL A 118 13.59 11.51 -7.67
CA VAL A 118 13.38 12.13 -8.97
C VAL A 118 12.13 12.99 -8.90
N THR A 119 12.17 14.20 -9.44
CA THR A 119 11.00 15.08 -9.48
C THR A 119 10.07 14.72 -10.64
N ARG A 120 10.63 14.19 -11.73
CA ARG A 120 9.90 13.72 -12.90
C ARG A 120 10.69 12.59 -13.57
N PRO A 121 10.08 11.42 -13.87
CA PRO A 121 10.75 10.37 -14.59
C PRO A 121 10.76 10.66 -16.10
N ALA A 122 11.73 10.10 -16.83
CA ALA A 122 11.75 10.19 -18.28
C ALA A 122 10.60 9.41 -18.93
N ASN A 123 10.08 8.37 -18.25
CA ASN A 123 8.95 7.57 -18.69
C ASN A 123 7.86 7.47 -17.60
N LEU A 124 6.67 8.00 -17.88
CA LEU A 124 5.50 7.92 -17.00
C LEU A 124 4.69 6.62 -17.16
N ASP A 125 4.97 5.79 -18.17
CA ASP A 125 4.24 4.55 -18.43
C ASP A 125 4.56 3.43 -17.44
N LEU A 126 5.52 3.66 -16.53
CA LEU A 126 6.05 2.68 -15.58
C LEU A 126 6.18 3.28 -14.18
N LEU A 127 5.03 3.51 -13.54
CA LEU A 127 4.95 3.94 -12.15
C LEU A 127 4.47 2.79 -11.26
N VAL A 128 5.03 2.70 -10.06
CA VAL A 128 4.59 1.75 -9.04
C VAL A 128 4.29 2.50 -7.76
N MET A 129 3.10 2.28 -7.22
CA MET A 129 2.73 2.71 -5.88
C MET A 129 2.86 1.54 -4.90
N ALA A 130 3.35 1.79 -3.70
CA ALA A 130 3.36 0.80 -2.64
C ALA A 130 3.09 1.46 -1.28
N ASP A 131 2.37 0.75 -0.41
CA ASP A 131 2.09 1.19 0.95
C ASP A 131 2.80 0.32 1.99
N ASP A 132 3.17 0.95 3.11
CA ASP A 132 3.46 0.26 4.37
C ASP A 132 2.64 0.91 5.49
N SER A 133 2.06 0.08 6.36
CA SER A 133 1.07 0.53 7.34
C SER A 133 1.12 -0.30 8.61
N GLY A 134 0.89 0.35 9.76
CA GLY A 134 0.90 -0.32 11.05
C GLY A 134 0.32 0.52 12.17
N LEU A 135 0.35 -0.07 13.37
CA LEU A 135 -0.09 0.54 14.61
C LEU A 135 1.14 1.01 15.40
N GLU A 136 1.12 2.23 15.90
CA GLU A 136 2.09 2.75 16.86
C GLU A 136 1.38 3.04 18.18
N VAL A 137 1.90 2.49 19.29
CA VAL A 137 1.36 2.75 20.64
C VAL A 137 2.38 3.54 21.45
N ASP A 138 2.00 4.74 21.91
CA ASP A 138 2.92 5.73 22.46
C ASP A 138 3.69 5.19 23.68
N VAL A 139 2.99 4.55 24.63
CA VAL A 139 3.60 4.00 25.85
C VAL A 139 4.54 2.81 25.58
N LEU A 140 4.41 2.17 24.42
CA LEU A 140 5.29 1.09 23.98
C LEU A 140 6.43 1.60 23.09
N GLY A 141 6.69 2.91 23.08
CA GLY A 141 7.73 3.52 22.25
C GLY A 141 7.45 3.38 20.74
N GLY A 142 6.17 3.31 20.34
CA GLY A 142 5.75 3.14 18.96
C GLY A 142 5.59 1.68 18.52
N ALA A 143 5.86 0.69 19.39
CA ALA A 143 5.55 -0.70 19.05
C ALA A 143 4.02 -0.92 18.92
N PRO A 144 3.57 -1.80 17.99
CA PRO A 144 4.37 -2.69 17.15
C PRO A 144 5.06 -2.04 15.94
N GLY A 145 4.64 -0.86 15.48
CA GLY A 145 5.31 -0.13 14.41
C GLY A 145 5.40 -0.92 13.09
N VAL A 146 6.55 -0.87 12.41
CA VAL A 146 6.80 -1.54 11.12
C VAL A 146 6.68 -3.07 11.15
N ILE A 147 6.67 -3.69 12.33
CA ILE A 147 6.46 -5.14 12.48
C ILE A 147 5.00 -5.50 12.79
N SER A 148 4.06 -4.56 12.67
CA SER A 148 2.63 -4.73 12.99
C SER A 148 2.01 -6.05 12.50
N ALA A 149 2.25 -6.46 11.25
CA ALA A 149 1.67 -7.68 10.69
C ALA A 149 2.28 -8.97 11.26
N ARG A 150 3.44 -8.89 11.92
CA ARG A 150 4.24 -10.02 12.43
C ARG A 150 4.66 -9.82 13.88
N TYR A 151 3.90 -9.04 14.65
CA TYR A 151 4.27 -8.63 16.00
C TYR A 151 4.47 -9.83 16.93
N ALA A 152 3.63 -10.85 16.79
CA ALA A 152 3.74 -12.14 17.49
C ALA A 152 4.62 -13.18 16.76
N GLY A 153 5.47 -12.74 15.82
CA GLY A 153 6.45 -13.56 15.11
C GLY A 153 5.97 -14.20 13.80
N LYS A 154 4.65 -14.43 13.64
CA LYS A 154 4.05 -14.95 12.40
C LYS A 154 3.29 -13.85 11.67
N HIS A 155 3.55 -13.72 10.36
CA HIS A 155 2.82 -12.77 9.52
C HIS A 155 1.34 -13.14 9.41
N GLY A 156 0.45 -12.17 9.62
CA GLY A 156 -1.00 -12.28 9.42
C GLY A 156 -1.76 -13.03 10.53
N ASP A 157 -1.12 -13.31 11.68
CA ASP A 157 -1.81 -13.89 12.84
C ASP A 157 -2.35 -12.77 13.75
N ASP A 158 -3.45 -12.15 13.31
CA ASP A 158 -4.07 -11.01 13.98
C ASP A 158 -4.42 -11.32 15.44
N ALA A 159 -4.96 -12.52 15.71
CA ALA A 159 -5.31 -12.94 17.06
C ALA A 159 -4.07 -13.06 17.97
N ALA A 160 -2.95 -13.60 17.48
CA ALA A 160 -1.71 -13.64 18.25
C ALA A 160 -1.12 -12.23 18.47
N ASN A 161 -1.17 -11.38 17.45
CA ASN A 161 -0.74 -9.98 17.52
C ASN A 161 -1.53 -9.20 18.58
N ASN A 162 -2.86 -9.33 18.59
CA ASN A 162 -3.75 -8.69 19.57
C ASN A 162 -3.48 -9.19 21.00
N ARG A 163 -3.32 -10.52 21.19
CA ARG A 163 -2.95 -11.09 22.50
C ARG A 163 -1.63 -10.55 23.02
N LEU A 164 -0.61 -10.42 22.17
CA LEU A 164 0.68 -9.85 22.58
C LEU A 164 0.59 -8.36 22.91
N LEU A 165 -0.19 -7.60 22.13
CA LEU A 165 -0.44 -6.18 22.40
C LEU A 165 -1.09 -5.98 23.78
N LEU A 166 -2.18 -6.69 24.07
CA LEU A 166 -2.86 -6.61 25.36
C LEU A 166 -1.97 -7.04 26.52
N LYS A 167 -1.17 -8.10 26.33
CA LYS A 167 -0.18 -8.54 27.32
C LYS A 167 0.83 -7.42 27.65
N ASN A 168 1.33 -6.71 26.64
CA ASN A 168 2.30 -5.64 26.80
C ASN A 168 1.69 -4.36 27.40
N LEU A 169 0.37 -4.19 27.32
CA LEU A 169 -0.37 -3.08 27.92
C LEU A 169 -0.99 -3.41 29.29
N LYS A 170 -0.76 -4.63 29.81
CA LYS A 170 -1.32 -5.05 31.10
C LYS A 170 -0.88 -4.08 32.21
N GLY A 171 -1.87 -3.51 32.92
CA GLY A 171 -1.64 -2.56 34.01
C GLY A 171 -1.38 -1.11 33.57
N VAL A 172 -1.33 -0.83 32.26
CA VAL A 172 -1.27 0.55 31.76
C VAL A 172 -2.66 1.18 31.85
N PRO A 173 -2.82 2.35 32.49
CA PRO A 173 -4.11 3.06 32.55
C PRO A 173 -4.61 3.49 31.15
N PRO A 174 -5.93 3.47 30.88
CA PRO A 174 -6.50 3.78 29.55
C PRO A 174 -6.04 5.12 28.95
N GLU A 175 -5.84 6.15 29.76
CA GLU A 175 -5.40 7.49 29.35
C GLU A 175 -3.96 7.53 28.83
N LYS A 176 -3.14 6.50 29.17
CA LYS A 176 -1.76 6.34 28.67
C LYS A 176 -1.67 5.44 27.43
N ARG A 177 -2.78 4.84 26.98
CA ARG A 177 -2.81 3.91 25.84
C ARG A 177 -3.06 4.59 24.51
N LYS A 178 -2.61 5.83 24.35
CA LYS A 178 -2.68 6.55 23.09
C LYS A 178 -1.97 5.75 22.01
N ALA A 179 -2.63 5.67 20.86
CA ALA A 179 -2.14 4.92 19.73
C ALA A 179 -2.59 5.59 18.44
N ARG A 180 -1.88 5.31 17.36
CA ARG A 180 -2.23 5.77 16.03
C ARG A 180 -2.02 4.67 15.01
N PHE A 181 -2.92 4.59 14.05
CA PHE A 181 -2.58 3.89 12.82
C PHE A 181 -1.83 4.84 11.89
N VAL A 182 -0.84 4.31 11.18
CA VAL A 182 0.00 5.04 10.21
C VAL A 182 -0.06 4.31 8.88
N CYS A 183 -0.19 5.05 7.77
CA CYS A 183 0.01 4.56 6.42
C CYS A 183 0.96 5.52 5.69
N GLU A 184 2.06 4.99 5.16
CA GLU A 184 2.93 5.70 4.23
C GLU A 184 2.76 5.07 2.84
N ILE A 185 2.57 5.91 1.83
CA ILE A 185 2.44 5.48 0.43
C ILE A 185 3.52 6.16 -0.39
N ALA A 186 4.32 5.37 -1.10
CA ALA A 186 5.35 5.88 -2.01
C ALA A 186 4.94 5.65 -3.47
N LEU A 187 5.25 6.61 -4.33
CA LEU A 187 5.23 6.45 -5.79
C LEU A 187 6.66 6.43 -6.31
N ALA A 188 7.00 5.44 -7.12
CA ALA A 188 8.34 5.28 -7.69
C ALA A 188 8.30 4.96 -9.18
N SER A 189 9.40 5.31 -9.84
CA SER A 189 9.78 4.87 -11.18
C SER A 189 11.08 4.06 -11.09
N PRO A 190 11.55 3.45 -12.20
CA PRO A 190 12.85 2.80 -12.24
C PRO A 190 14.03 3.75 -12.02
N GLU A 191 13.80 5.05 -12.14
CA GLU A 191 14.80 6.11 -11.95
C GLU A 191 14.91 6.54 -10.49
N GLY A 192 13.82 6.47 -9.73
CA GLY A 192 13.81 6.84 -8.31
C GLY A 192 12.41 6.99 -7.72
N ILE A 193 12.38 7.38 -6.44
CA ILE A 193 11.17 7.77 -5.71
C ILE A 193 10.71 9.15 -6.21
N LEU A 194 9.43 9.26 -6.58
CA LEU A 194 8.82 10.53 -6.96
C LEU A 194 8.37 11.31 -5.73
N PHE A 195 7.55 10.66 -4.89
CA PHE A 195 7.07 11.24 -3.64
C PHE A 195 6.66 10.14 -2.65
N THR A 196 6.47 10.55 -1.40
CA THR A 196 5.91 9.72 -0.33
C THR A 196 4.92 10.58 0.46
N VAL A 197 3.77 10.01 0.79
CA VAL A 197 2.71 10.67 1.57
C VAL A 197 2.37 9.86 2.81
N ARG A 198 1.93 10.54 3.87
CA ARG A 198 1.64 9.95 5.17
C ARG A 198 0.22 10.27 5.61
N GLY A 199 -0.55 9.25 5.95
CA GLY A 199 -1.83 9.39 6.64
C GLY A 199 -1.77 8.76 8.03
N THR A 200 -2.47 9.38 8.98
CA THR A 200 -2.52 8.93 10.37
C THR A 200 -3.91 9.08 10.95
N VAL A 201 -4.33 8.15 11.82
CA VAL A 201 -5.54 8.34 12.62
C VAL A 201 -5.25 8.03 14.08
N GLU A 202 -5.60 8.97 14.95
CA GLU A 202 -5.35 8.92 16.39
C GLU A 202 -6.49 8.20 17.12
N GLY A 203 -6.13 7.48 18.17
CA GLY A 203 -7.06 6.73 19.00
C GLY A 203 -6.39 6.22 20.27
N ARG A 204 -6.95 5.14 20.83
CA ARG A 204 -6.37 4.45 21.99
C ARG A 204 -6.67 2.96 21.97
N ILE A 205 -5.86 2.18 22.66
CA ILE A 205 -6.07 0.73 22.79
C ILE A 205 -6.96 0.42 24.00
N ILE A 206 -8.00 -0.38 23.78
CA ILE A 206 -8.89 -0.88 24.84
C ILE A 206 -8.47 -2.27 25.34
N ASP A 207 -9.08 -2.71 26.44
CA ASP A 207 -8.72 -3.97 27.12
C ASP A 207 -9.27 -5.23 26.46
N GLU A 208 -10.36 -5.11 25.71
CA GLU A 208 -11.10 -6.24 25.13
C GLU A 208 -11.52 -5.90 23.70
N GLU A 209 -11.51 -6.90 22.82
CA GLU A 209 -11.93 -6.73 21.42
C GLU A 209 -13.41 -6.37 21.36
N ARG A 210 -13.75 -5.35 20.56
CA ARG A 210 -15.14 -4.99 20.24
C ARG A 210 -15.36 -4.95 18.73
N GLY A 211 -16.57 -5.36 18.33
CA GLY A 211 -16.96 -5.45 16.93
C GLY A 211 -16.43 -6.71 16.21
N GLY A 212 -17.06 -7.05 15.09
CA GLY A 212 -16.71 -8.20 14.25
C GLY A 212 -16.24 -7.82 12.84
N GLY A 213 -16.12 -6.53 12.55
CA GLY A 213 -15.61 -6.01 11.29
C GLY A 213 -14.12 -5.70 11.33
N GLY A 214 -13.58 -5.27 10.19
CA GLY A 214 -12.19 -4.86 10.08
C GLY A 214 -11.18 -6.03 10.02
N PHE A 215 -9.92 -5.72 10.30
CA PHE A 215 -8.79 -6.67 10.35
C PHE A 215 -7.67 -6.16 11.27
N GLY A 216 -6.70 -7.01 11.59
CA GLY A 216 -5.57 -6.62 12.44
C GLY A 216 -6.00 -6.14 13.83
N TYR A 217 -5.58 -4.92 14.16
CA TYR A 217 -5.81 -4.31 15.47
C TYR A 217 -7.14 -3.52 15.55
N ASP A 218 -7.96 -3.55 14.50
CA ASP A 218 -9.22 -2.79 14.44
C ASP A 218 -10.15 -3.02 15.66
N PRO A 219 -10.37 -4.27 16.14
CA PRO A 219 -11.24 -4.50 17.31
C PRO A 219 -10.70 -3.93 18.63
N LEU A 220 -9.43 -3.57 18.69
CA LEU A 220 -8.78 -2.98 19.86
C LEU A 220 -8.53 -1.48 19.73
N PHE A 221 -8.61 -0.93 18.52
CA PHE A 221 -8.34 0.48 18.26
C PHE A 221 -9.63 1.29 18.43
N PHE A 222 -9.77 1.93 19.60
CA PHE A 222 -10.89 2.82 19.89
C PHE A 222 -10.67 4.20 19.32
N TYR A 223 -11.66 4.69 18.58
CA TYR A 223 -11.70 6.00 17.95
C TYR A 223 -12.66 6.93 18.72
N PRO A 224 -12.12 7.82 19.57
CA PRO A 224 -12.96 8.66 20.45
C PRO A 224 -14.06 9.47 19.76
N PRO A 225 -13.84 10.05 18.55
CA PRO A 225 -14.88 10.86 17.90
C PRO A 225 -16.19 10.12 17.59
N LEU A 226 -16.17 8.78 17.49
CA LEU A 226 -17.37 7.97 17.24
C LEU A 226 -17.75 7.07 18.42
N ASP A 227 -17.02 7.12 19.53
CA ASP A 227 -17.18 6.22 20.67
C ASP A 227 -17.22 4.72 20.30
N GLN A 228 -16.49 4.36 19.25
CA GLN A 228 -16.46 3.00 18.68
C GLN A 228 -15.03 2.57 18.40
N THR A 229 -14.80 1.26 18.39
CA THR A 229 -13.60 0.68 17.80
C THR A 229 -13.69 0.65 16.29
N PHE A 230 -12.54 0.58 15.63
CA PHE A 230 -12.51 0.35 14.18
C PHE A 230 -13.15 -0.98 13.78
N GLY A 231 -13.21 -1.96 14.69
CA GLY A 231 -13.94 -3.22 14.48
C GLY A 231 -15.46 -3.09 14.54
N GLU A 232 -15.99 -2.01 15.15
CA GLU A 232 -17.42 -1.69 15.25
C GLU A 232 -17.91 -0.74 14.15
N ILE A 233 -17.02 0.08 13.58
CA ILE A 233 -17.36 1.06 12.55
C ILE A 233 -17.57 0.35 11.20
N PRO A 234 -18.70 0.58 10.48
CA PRO A 234 -18.91 0.04 9.15
C PRO A 234 -17.78 0.41 8.18
N ALA A 235 -17.42 -0.51 7.28
CA ALA A 235 -16.28 -0.32 6.37
C ALA A 235 -16.37 0.97 5.54
N GLU A 236 -17.56 1.32 5.05
CA GLU A 236 -17.78 2.55 4.27
C GLU A 236 -17.51 3.83 5.07
N GLU A 237 -17.81 3.83 6.36
CA GLU A 237 -17.56 4.96 7.24
C GLU A 237 -16.10 5.02 7.67
N LYS A 238 -15.51 3.86 8.02
CA LYS A 238 -14.08 3.73 8.30
C LYS A 238 -13.23 4.26 7.13
N ASN A 239 -13.62 3.94 5.90
CA ASN A 239 -12.93 4.39 4.68
C ASN A 239 -12.93 5.90 4.48
N LYS A 240 -13.72 6.68 5.24
CA LYS A 240 -13.71 8.15 5.20
C LYS A 240 -12.69 8.74 6.18
N ILE A 241 -12.37 8.04 7.27
CA ILE A 241 -11.60 8.59 8.40
C ILE A 241 -10.24 7.93 8.61
N SER A 242 -10.02 6.74 8.05
CA SER A 242 -8.82 5.94 8.31
C SER A 242 -7.51 6.62 7.90
N HIS A 243 -6.41 6.20 8.52
CA HIS A 243 -5.05 6.53 8.11
C HIS A 243 -4.79 6.28 6.61
N ARG A 244 -5.29 5.17 6.04
CA ARG A 244 -5.07 4.86 4.62
C ARG A 244 -5.86 5.78 3.69
N SER A 245 -7.11 6.09 4.02
CA SER A 245 -7.90 7.02 3.21
C SER A 245 -7.32 8.44 3.22
N GLN A 246 -6.79 8.89 4.37
CA GLN A 246 -6.06 10.15 4.45
C GLN A 246 -4.77 10.14 3.61
N ALA A 247 -4.00 9.03 3.65
CA ALA A 247 -2.80 8.88 2.82
C ALA A 247 -3.15 8.87 1.33
N LEU A 248 -4.22 8.17 0.94
CA LEU A 248 -4.68 8.09 -0.46
C LEU A 248 -5.21 9.43 -0.98
N ALA A 249 -5.89 10.23 -0.15
CA ALA A 249 -6.30 11.58 -0.52
C ALA A 249 -5.09 12.49 -0.79
N GLN A 250 -4.03 12.40 0.02
CA GLN A 250 -2.78 13.11 -0.24
C GLN A 250 -2.07 12.58 -1.49
N PHE A 251 -2.06 11.26 -1.68
CA PHE A 251 -1.48 10.61 -2.86
C PHE A 251 -2.18 11.11 -4.14
N HIS A 252 -3.52 11.14 -4.14
CA HIS A 252 -4.34 11.67 -5.22
C HIS A 252 -3.92 13.11 -5.58
N ALA A 253 -3.81 13.99 -4.57
CA ALA A 253 -3.43 15.39 -4.79
C ALA A 253 -2.01 15.54 -5.37
N GLU A 254 -1.03 14.77 -4.88
CA GLU A 254 0.33 14.78 -5.43
C GLU A 254 0.40 14.19 -6.84
N LEU A 255 -0.38 13.14 -7.12
CA LEU A 255 -0.48 12.53 -8.43
C LEU A 255 -1.07 13.51 -9.45
N GLU A 256 -2.14 14.23 -9.11
CA GLU A 256 -2.69 15.25 -9.99
C GLU A 256 -1.68 16.36 -10.33
N LYS A 257 -0.89 16.82 -9.34
CA LYS A 257 0.15 17.83 -9.57
C LYS A 257 1.19 17.31 -10.56
N LEU A 258 1.64 16.07 -10.37
CA LEU A 258 2.58 15.40 -11.26
C LEU A 258 2.02 15.33 -12.69
N LEU A 259 0.75 14.96 -12.86
CA LEU A 259 0.11 14.82 -14.18
C LEU A 259 -0.21 16.16 -14.85
N LYS A 260 -0.57 17.20 -14.09
CA LYS A 260 -0.82 18.55 -14.63
C LYS A 260 0.45 19.25 -15.12
N SER A 261 1.61 18.83 -14.62
CA SER A 261 2.91 19.30 -15.11
C SER A 261 3.35 18.66 -16.44
N ARG A 262 2.51 17.78 -17.02
CA ARG A 262 2.82 16.99 -18.22
C ARG A 262 2.97 17.84 -19.48
#